data_AF-A0A6B2VA58-F1
#
_entry.id   AF-A0A6B2VA58-F1
#
_cell.length_a   1.000
_cell.length_b   1.000
_cell.length_c   1.000
_cell.angle_alpha   90.00
_cell.angle_beta   90.00
_cell.angle_gamma   90.00
#
_symmetry.space_group_name_H-M   'P 1'
#
loop_
_entity.id
_entity.type
_entity.pdbx_description
1 polymer ?
#
loop_
_entity_poly.entity_id
_entity_poly.type
_entity_poly.pdbx_seq_one_letter_code
_entity_poly.pdbx_strand_id
1 'polypeptide(L)'
;MRICADDGSRGGFPIGWVVREPHAFRPGRLAWNAYARRAVNDPGYWNGRVRGRYEEYGGGGEENIDKAVHEVLYAASFGDVLAARAAESRAADTYAGTIDEAQAEWLGSLDVPKGMTHLGGGRIRFTAIAYAYFRGGPESGPFIEEVGGTPLLHLDPLDEPYRLTRER
;
A
#
# COMPACT_ATOMS: atom_id res chain seq x y z
N MET A 1 15.41 0.09 17.11
CA MET A 1 15.00 1.39 16.54
C MET A 1 13.68 1.21 15.82
N ARG A 2 12.67 2.02 16.14
CA ARG A 2 11.36 1.99 15.47
C ARG A 2 11.40 2.83 14.20
N ILE A 3 10.73 2.36 13.16
CA ILE A 3 10.63 3.02 11.86
C ILE A 3 9.15 3.33 11.60
N CYS A 4 8.87 4.59 11.28
CA CYS A 4 7.53 5.07 11.02
C CYS A 4 7.46 5.70 9.61
N ALA A 5 6.34 5.48 8.91
CA ALA A 5 5.97 6.25 7.74
C ALA A 5 5.40 7.60 8.17
N ASP A 6 5.71 8.65 7.41
CA ASP A 6 5.04 9.94 7.58
C ASP A 6 3.62 9.87 7.01
N ASP A 7 2.74 9.30 7.81
CA ASP A 7 1.36 9.72 7.87
C ASP A 7 1.44 10.92 8.82
N GLY A 8 1.14 12.17 8.44
CA GLY A 8 1.19 13.38 9.27
C GLY A 8 0.45 13.41 10.62
N SER A 9 0.16 12.27 11.25
CA SER A 9 0.01 12.13 12.69
C SER A 9 1.32 12.39 13.46
N ARG A 10 1.18 12.72 14.75
CA ARG A 10 2.34 12.97 15.63
C ARG A 10 3.09 11.67 15.89
N GLY A 11 4.26 11.51 15.25
CA GLY A 11 5.14 10.34 15.41
C GLY A 11 5.02 9.30 14.28
N GLY A 12 4.13 9.55 13.30
CA GLY A 12 3.95 8.74 12.10
C GLY A 12 3.34 7.35 12.35
N PHE A 13 3.02 6.67 11.26
CA PHE A 13 2.51 5.32 11.30
C PHE A 13 3.64 4.30 11.48
N PRO A 14 3.62 3.43 12.49
CA PRO A 14 4.69 2.47 12.69
C PRO A 14 4.67 1.34 11.65
N ILE A 15 5.69 1.31 10.80
CA ILE A 15 5.83 0.31 9.72
C ILE A 15 6.78 -0.83 10.05
N GLY A 16 7.63 -0.66 11.07
CA GLY A 16 8.50 -1.73 11.55
C GLY A 16 9.50 -1.27 12.60
N TRP A 17 10.45 -2.14 12.90
CA TRP A 17 11.61 -1.83 13.72
C TRP A 17 12.77 -2.72 13.36
N VAL A 18 13.97 -2.27 13.74
CA VAL A 18 15.17 -3.08 13.77
C VAL A 18 15.61 -3.28 15.21
N VAL A 19 16.09 -4.48 15.55
CA VAL A 19 16.58 -4.81 16.89
C VAL A 19 17.90 -5.56 16.76
N ARG A 20 18.82 -5.33 17.69
CA ARG A 20 20.14 -5.96 17.69
C ARG A 20 20.12 -7.18 18.60
N GLU A 21 20.24 -8.36 18.02
CA GLU A 21 20.02 -9.65 18.68
C GLU A 21 21.04 -10.69 18.18
N PRO A 22 21.16 -11.87 18.83
CA PRO A 22 22.02 -12.94 18.36
C PRO A 22 21.68 -13.35 16.92
N HIS A 23 22.71 -13.50 16.10
CA HIS A 23 22.58 -13.91 14.71
C HIS A 23 22.10 -15.37 14.65
N ALA A 24 20.96 -15.62 13.98
CA ALA A 24 20.30 -16.93 13.97
C ALA A 24 21.20 -18.08 13.50
N PHE A 25 22.09 -17.80 12.54
CA PHE A 25 23.01 -18.79 11.96
C PHE A 25 24.48 -18.67 12.39
N ARG A 26 24.85 -17.66 13.20
CA ARG A 26 26.26 -17.42 13.59
C ARG A 26 26.36 -17.27 15.11
N PRO A 27 26.57 -18.39 15.84
CA PRO A 27 26.69 -18.36 17.30
C PRO A 27 27.74 -17.35 17.77
N GLY A 28 27.41 -16.58 18.81
CA GLY A 28 28.30 -15.57 19.40
C GLY A 28 28.41 -14.27 18.62
N ARG A 29 27.71 -14.10 17.49
CA ARG A 29 27.60 -12.82 16.77
C ARG A 29 26.25 -12.17 17.00
N LEU A 30 26.23 -10.84 16.94
CA LEU A 30 25.01 -10.04 16.91
C LEU A 30 24.72 -9.62 15.47
N ALA A 31 23.44 -9.55 15.12
CA ALA A 31 22.93 -9.00 13.87
C ALA A 31 21.76 -8.04 14.16
N TRP A 32 21.43 -7.22 13.19
CA TRP A 32 20.23 -6.37 13.17
C TRP A 32 19.10 -7.13 12.49
N ASN A 33 18.13 -7.60 13.28
CA ASN A 33 16.93 -8.23 12.74
C ASN A 33 15.90 -7.17 12.37
N ALA A 34 15.35 -7.29 11.17
CA ALA A 34 14.32 -6.40 10.64
C ALA A 34 12.94 -7.02 10.87
N TYR A 35 12.03 -6.26 11.47
CA TYR A 35 10.63 -6.64 11.63
C TYR A 35 9.76 -5.63 10.91
N ALA A 36 9.03 -6.09 9.90
CA ALA A 36 8.24 -5.23 9.03
C ALA A 36 6.76 -5.62 9.08
N ARG A 37 5.89 -4.64 8.97
CA ARG A 37 4.44 -4.84 8.84
C ARG A 37 4.11 -5.35 7.45
N ARG A 38 3.57 -6.56 7.33
CA ARG A 38 3.27 -7.21 6.05
C ARG A 38 1.79 -7.13 5.70
N ALA A 39 1.49 -7.06 4.40
CA ALA A 39 0.14 -7.28 3.91
C ALA A 39 -0.26 -8.72 4.24
N VAL A 40 -1.47 -8.90 4.74
CA VAL A 40 -2.06 -10.23 4.93
C VAL A 40 -3.09 -10.49 3.84
N ASN A 41 -3.22 -11.74 3.42
CA ASN A 41 -4.22 -12.15 2.43
C ASN A 41 -5.62 -12.38 3.05
N ASP A 42 -5.81 -11.96 4.30
CA ASP A 42 -7.07 -12.11 5.01
C ASP A 42 -8.13 -11.18 4.41
N PRO A 43 -9.37 -11.67 4.16
CA PRO A 43 -10.47 -10.84 3.72
C PRO A 43 -10.67 -9.66 4.67
N GLY A 44 -10.50 -8.45 4.12
CA GLY A 44 -10.68 -7.21 4.85
C GLY A 44 -9.40 -6.46 5.25
N TYR A 45 -8.22 -6.95 4.87
CA TYR A 45 -7.00 -6.13 4.98
C TYR A 45 -7.12 -4.84 4.15
N TRP A 46 -7.36 -4.98 2.85
CA TRP A 46 -7.49 -3.84 1.92
C TRP A 46 -8.78 -3.03 2.05
N ASN A 47 -9.65 -3.35 3.02
CA ASN A 47 -10.77 -2.48 3.42
C ASN A 47 -10.62 -1.94 4.86
N GLY A 48 -9.43 -2.08 5.46
CA GLY A 48 -9.07 -1.53 6.76
C GLY A 48 -9.64 -2.27 7.98
N ARG A 49 -10.28 -3.43 7.77
CA ARG A 49 -10.87 -4.25 8.86
C ARG A 49 -9.85 -5.17 9.53
N VAL A 50 -8.83 -5.59 8.78
CA VAL A 50 -7.73 -6.42 9.28
C VAL A 50 -6.44 -5.61 9.19
N ARG A 51 -5.61 -5.69 10.23
CA ARG A 51 -4.28 -5.06 10.23
C ARG A 51 -3.22 -6.08 9.86
N GLY A 52 -2.19 -5.62 9.16
CA GLY A 52 -0.99 -6.38 8.88
C GLY A 52 -0.30 -6.83 10.15
N ARG A 53 0.38 -7.99 10.09
CA ARG A 53 1.22 -8.49 11.19
C ARG A 53 2.64 -8.01 11.00
N TYR A 54 3.38 -7.88 12.11
CA TYR A 54 4.82 -7.70 12.02
C TYR A 54 5.46 -9.08 11.90
N GLU A 55 6.31 -9.22 10.89
CA GLU A 55 7.05 -10.45 10.63
C GLU A 55 8.52 -10.11 10.46
N GLU A 56 9.38 -11.04 10.86
CA GLU A 56 10.81 -10.93 10.61
C GLU A 56 11.07 -11.02 9.10
N TYR A 57 11.94 -10.15 8.61
CA TYR A 57 12.43 -10.14 7.24
C TYR A 57 13.92 -10.48 7.21
N GLY A 58 14.40 -11.09 6.13
CA GLY A 58 15.82 -11.43 5.94
C GLY A 58 16.28 -12.72 6.63
N GLY A 59 15.53 -13.26 7.61
CA GLY A 59 15.66 -14.62 8.17
C GLY A 59 16.97 -14.97 8.89
N GLY A 60 17.95 -14.05 8.93
CA GLY A 60 19.24 -14.26 9.58
C GLY A 60 19.86 -13.00 10.21
N GLY A 61 19.18 -11.86 10.07
CA GLY A 61 19.65 -10.55 10.49
C GLY A 61 20.80 -10.00 9.63
N GLU A 62 20.96 -8.68 9.65
CA GLU A 62 21.98 -7.97 8.89
C GLU A 62 23.11 -7.46 9.77
N GLU A 63 24.35 -7.49 9.27
CA GLU A 63 25.49 -6.92 10.01
C GLU A 63 25.44 -5.39 10.06
N ASN A 64 24.80 -4.76 9.07
CA ASN A 64 24.64 -3.32 8.96
C ASN A 64 23.19 -2.89 9.23
N ILE A 65 23.01 -1.91 10.13
CA ILE A 65 21.72 -1.32 10.46
C ILE A 65 21.04 -0.69 9.24
N ASP A 66 21.77 -0.06 8.32
CA ASP A 66 21.19 0.59 7.14
C ASP A 66 20.50 -0.43 6.22
N LYS A 67 21.09 -1.63 6.11
CA LYS A 67 20.51 -2.73 5.35
C LYS A 67 19.26 -3.28 6.05
N ALA A 68 19.30 -3.45 7.38
CA ALA A 68 18.12 -3.85 8.15
C ALA A 68 16.98 -2.80 8.05
N VAL A 69 17.32 -1.51 8.03
CA VAL A 69 16.32 -0.44 7.80
C VAL A 69 15.74 -0.53 6.40
N HIS A 70 16.59 -0.71 5.38
CA HIS A 70 16.14 -0.89 4.01
C HIS A 70 15.22 -2.10 3.86
N GLU A 71 15.51 -3.20 4.54
CA GLU A 71 14.63 -4.38 4.59
C GLU A 71 13.26 -4.07 5.18
N VAL A 72 13.18 -3.28 6.25
CA VAL A 72 11.90 -2.83 6.78
C VAL A 72 11.14 -1.99 5.75
N LEU A 73 11.82 -1.04 5.09
CA LEU A 73 11.20 -0.18 4.07
C LEU A 73 10.72 -0.98 2.85
N TYR A 74 11.49 -1.97 2.43
CA TYR A 74 11.17 -2.86 1.32
C TYR A 74 10.01 -3.80 1.65
N ALA A 75 10.01 -4.37 2.85
CA ALA A 75 9.03 -5.36 3.27
C ALA A 75 7.71 -4.76 3.76
N ALA A 76 7.74 -3.51 4.24
CA ALA A 76 6.56 -2.84 4.80
C ALA A 76 5.46 -2.67 3.74
N SER A 77 4.28 -3.21 4.04
CA SER A 77 3.08 -2.89 3.28
C SER A 77 2.50 -1.57 3.78
N PHE A 78 2.33 -0.62 2.86
CA PHE A 78 1.67 0.65 3.13
C PHE A 78 0.14 0.56 3.18
N GLY A 79 -0.45 -0.63 2.97
CA GLY A 79 -1.90 -0.84 2.98
C GLY A 79 -2.57 -0.34 4.28
N ASP A 80 -1.99 -0.65 5.44
CA ASP A 80 -2.48 -0.16 6.74
C ASP A 80 -2.33 1.36 6.91
N VAL A 81 -1.25 1.93 6.37
CA VAL A 81 -1.01 3.39 6.40
C VAL A 81 -2.09 4.09 5.58
N LEU A 82 -2.34 3.58 4.37
CA LEU A 82 -3.38 4.08 3.47
C LEU A 82 -4.79 3.89 4.08
N ALA A 83 -5.03 2.76 4.74
CA ALA A 83 -6.28 2.49 5.46
C ALA A 83 -6.49 3.44 6.64
N ALA A 84 -5.46 3.69 7.45
CA ALA A 84 -5.53 4.63 8.56
C ALA A 84 -5.86 6.04 8.06
N ARG A 85 -5.21 6.48 6.98
CA ARG A 85 -5.50 7.78 6.35
C ARG A 85 -6.89 7.87 5.75
N ALA A 86 -7.36 6.81 5.09
CA ALA A 86 -8.72 6.73 4.55
C ALA A 86 -9.78 6.74 5.67
N ALA A 87 -9.52 6.10 6.80
CA ALA A 87 -10.43 6.12 7.95
C ALA A 87 -10.50 7.51 8.61
N GLU A 88 -9.35 8.20 8.75
CA GLU A 88 -9.29 9.57 9.29
C GLU A 88 -10.01 10.60 8.40
N SER A 89 -9.98 10.42 7.08
CA SER A 89 -10.71 11.28 6.15
C SER A 89 -12.23 11.06 6.18
N ARG A 90 -12.73 10.13 7.02
CA ARG A 90 -14.15 9.77 7.23
C ARG A 90 -14.90 9.41 5.95
N ALA A 91 -14.18 9.09 4.88
CA ALA A 91 -14.73 8.85 3.57
C ALA A 91 -14.87 7.34 3.37
N ALA A 92 -16.06 6.79 3.63
CA ALA A 92 -16.44 5.45 3.17
C ALA A 92 -16.73 5.46 1.66
N ASP A 93 -15.95 6.20 0.89
CA ASP A 93 -16.27 6.56 -0.46
C ASP A 93 -15.64 5.58 -1.42
N THR A 94 -16.46 5.06 -2.31
CA THR A 94 -15.98 4.35 -3.49
C THR A 94 -15.78 5.36 -4.61
N TYR A 95 -14.87 5.07 -5.51
CA TYR A 95 -14.63 5.87 -6.70
C TYR A 95 -14.90 4.99 -7.91
N ALA A 96 -15.61 5.49 -8.91
CA ALA A 96 -15.91 4.72 -10.11
C ALA A 96 -15.60 5.52 -11.36
N GLY A 97 -15.18 4.82 -12.40
CA GLY A 97 -14.92 5.40 -13.72
C GLY A 97 -15.27 4.40 -14.81
N THR A 98 -15.33 4.89 -16.05
CA THR A 98 -15.47 4.07 -17.25
C THR A 98 -14.16 4.15 -18.03
N ILE A 99 -13.60 2.98 -18.32
CA ILE A 99 -12.36 2.78 -19.07
C ILE A 99 -12.59 1.73 -20.16
N ASP A 100 -11.55 1.36 -20.91
CA ASP A 100 -11.65 0.24 -21.85
C ASP A 100 -11.97 -1.08 -21.13
N GLU A 101 -12.76 -1.95 -21.75
CA GLU A 101 -13.23 -3.18 -21.10
C GLU A 101 -12.10 -4.16 -20.78
N ALA A 102 -11.10 -4.30 -21.65
CA ALA A 102 -9.94 -5.15 -21.36
C ALA A 102 -9.08 -4.55 -20.24
N GLN A 103 -8.99 -3.22 -20.17
CA GLN A 103 -8.31 -2.52 -19.08
C GLN A 103 -9.04 -2.65 -17.74
N ALA A 104 -10.38 -2.62 -17.75
CA ALA A 104 -11.19 -2.83 -16.55
C ALA A 104 -11.11 -4.28 -16.05
N GLU A 105 -11.12 -5.25 -16.95
CA GLU A 105 -10.88 -6.65 -16.61
C GLU A 105 -9.47 -6.84 -16.02
N TRP A 106 -8.44 -6.28 -16.66
CA TRP A 106 -7.07 -6.32 -16.17
C TRP A 106 -6.93 -5.69 -14.77
N LEU A 107 -7.41 -4.46 -14.57
CA LEU A 107 -7.38 -3.80 -13.26
C LEU A 107 -8.12 -4.62 -12.19
N GLY A 108 -9.28 -5.17 -12.53
CA GLY A 108 -10.07 -6.02 -11.64
C GLY A 108 -9.37 -7.34 -11.27
N SER A 109 -8.45 -7.81 -12.12
CA SER A 109 -7.66 -9.03 -11.90
C SER A 109 -6.40 -8.81 -11.06
N LEU A 110 -5.98 -7.56 -10.82
CA LEU A 110 -4.74 -7.27 -10.10
C LEU A 110 -4.78 -7.86 -8.69
N ASP A 111 -3.67 -8.48 -8.30
CA ASP A 111 -3.57 -9.07 -6.98
C ASP A 111 -3.50 -8.02 -5.87
N VAL A 112 -2.92 -6.86 -6.17
CA VAL A 112 -2.81 -5.74 -5.24
C VAL A 112 -2.94 -4.40 -5.97
N PRO A 113 -3.54 -3.38 -5.32
CA PRO A 113 -4.30 -3.49 -4.08
C PRO A 113 -5.62 -4.25 -4.32
N LYS A 114 -6.08 -5.08 -3.38
CA LYS A 114 -7.46 -5.59 -3.48
C LYS A 114 -8.44 -4.42 -3.26
N GLY A 115 -9.68 -4.54 -3.77
CA GLY A 115 -10.68 -3.46 -3.69
C GLY A 115 -10.90 -2.70 -5.00
N MET A 116 -10.41 -3.25 -6.11
CA MET A 116 -10.88 -2.93 -7.46
C MET A 116 -11.96 -3.91 -7.88
N THR A 117 -13.01 -3.46 -8.55
CA THR A 117 -14.11 -4.32 -9.01
C THR A 117 -14.53 -3.91 -10.41
N HIS A 118 -14.43 -4.84 -11.35
CA HIS A 118 -15.01 -4.70 -12.68
C HIS A 118 -16.54 -4.89 -12.58
N LEU A 119 -17.29 -3.89 -13.04
CA LEU A 119 -18.76 -3.87 -13.00
C LEU A 119 -19.41 -4.22 -14.35
N GLY A 120 -18.62 -4.56 -15.37
CA GLY A 120 -19.06 -4.78 -16.75
C GLY A 120 -19.07 -3.51 -17.60
N GLY A 121 -18.89 -3.66 -18.92
CA GLY A 121 -18.97 -2.55 -19.88
C GLY A 121 -17.92 -1.46 -19.63
N GLY A 122 -16.71 -1.86 -19.26
CA GLY A 122 -15.59 -0.94 -18.99
C GLY A 122 -15.69 -0.19 -17.67
N ARG A 123 -16.71 -0.43 -16.85
CA ARG A 123 -16.86 0.26 -15.56
C ARG A 123 -16.01 -0.39 -14.48
N ILE A 124 -15.19 0.40 -13.81
CA ILE A 124 -14.35 -0.03 -12.68
C ILE A 124 -14.75 0.76 -11.42
N ARG A 125 -14.74 0.09 -10.26
CA ARG A 125 -14.92 0.69 -8.94
C ARG A 125 -13.71 0.43 -8.06
N PHE A 126 -13.28 1.45 -7.33
CA PHE A 126 -12.22 1.43 -6.34
C PHE A 126 -12.81 1.67 -4.94
N THR A 127 -12.36 0.92 -3.94
CA THR A 127 -12.53 1.32 -2.54
C THR A 127 -11.64 2.53 -2.21
N ALA A 128 -11.91 3.24 -1.11
CA ALA A 128 -11.08 4.35 -0.65
C ALA A 128 -9.59 3.98 -0.49
N ILE A 129 -9.27 2.74 -0.10
CA ILE A 129 -7.89 2.28 0.06
C ILE A 129 -7.23 2.00 -1.29
N ALA A 130 -7.93 1.34 -2.22
CA ALA A 130 -7.39 1.13 -3.57
C ALA A 130 -7.16 2.48 -4.27
N TYR A 131 -8.09 3.42 -4.10
CA TYR A 131 -7.95 4.80 -4.55
C TYR A 131 -6.72 5.49 -3.95
N ALA A 132 -6.55 5.44 -2.62
CA ALA A 132 -5.41 6.04 -1.94
C ALA A 132 -4.07 5.41 -2.35
N TYR A 133 -4.06 4.09 -2.63
CA TYR A 133 -2.89 3.38 -3.13
C TYR A 133 -2.39 3.95 -4.45
N PHE A 134 -3.28 4.10 -5.44
CA PHE A 134 -2.89 4.65 -6.75
C PHE A 134 -2.59 6.15 -6.69
N ARG A 135 -3.20 6.90 -5.77
CA ARG A 135 -2.86 8.31 -5.56
C ARG A 135 -1.47 8.52 -4.97
N GLY A 136 -0.96 7.58 -4.16
CA GLY A 136 0.39 7.61 -3.60
C GLY A 136 1.42 6.81 -4.41
N GLY A 137 1.02 6.23 -5.54
CA GLY A 137 1.87 5.36 -6.35
C GLY A 137 2.93 6.15 -7.14
N PRO A 138 4.05 5.51 -7.50
CA PRO A 138 5.02 6.11 -8.42
C PRO A 138 4.40 6.27 -9.82
N GLU A 139 4.74 7.36 -10.52
CA GLU A 139 4.24 7.70 -11.87
C GLU A 139 4.60 6.67 -12.97
N SER A 140 5.35 5.61 -12.64
CA SER A 140 5.79 4.58 -13.60
C SER A 140 4.79 3.44 -13.83
N GLY A 141 3.59 3.48 -13.22
CA GLY A 141 2.51 2.52 -13.41
C GLY A 141 1.15 3.19 -13.25
N PRO A 142 0.03 2.47 -13.06
CA PRO A 142 -1.25 3.12 -12.84
C PRO A 142 -1.19 4.04 -11.62
N PHE A 143 -1.69 5.26 -11.76
CA PHE A 143 -1.72 6.24 -10.68
C PHE A 143 -2.95 7.14 -10.77
N ILE A 144 -3.26 7.83 -9.68
CA ILE A 144 -4.37 8.79 -9.62
C ILE A 144 -3.85 10.18 -9.31
N GLU A 145 -4.15 11.13 -10.19
CA GLU A 145 -3.88 12.56 -10.01
C GLU A 145 -5.17 13.30 -9.60
N GLU A 146 -5.04 14.37 -8.81
CA GLU A 146 -6.15 15.26 -8.44
C GLU A 146 -5.99 16.61 -9.14
N VAL A 147 -6.74 16.83 -10.21
CA VAL A 147 -6.68 18.07 -11.00
C VAL A 147 -7.94 18.89 -10.76
N GLY A 148 -7.79 20.03 -10.09
CA GLY A 148 -8.94 20.91 -9.78
C GLY A 148 -10.04 20.24 -8.95
N GLY A 149 -9.68 19.26 -8.11
CA GLY A 149 -10.62 18.45 -7.32
C GLY A 149 -11.35 17.36 -8.10
N THR A 150 -10.93 17.11 -9.35
CA THR A 150 -11.38 15.94 -10.12
C THR A 150 -10.29 14.87 -10.09
N PRO A 151 -10.62 13.64 -9.64
CA PRO A 151 -9.69 12.54 -9.68
C PRO A 151 -9.57 11.94 -11.08
N LEU A 152 -8.33 11.79 -11.54
CA LEU A 152 -7.96 11.29 -12.87
C LEU A 152 -7.10 10.03 -12.71
N LEU A 153 -7.56 8.91 -13.28
CA LEU A 153 -6.83 7.66 -13.33
C LEU A 153 -5.99 7.60 -14.60
N HIS A 154 -4.69 7.47 -14.43
CA HIS A 154 -3.74 7.18 -15.50
C HIS A 154 -3.40 5.70 -15.44
N LEU A 155 -3.47 5.01 -16.59
CA LEU A 155 -2.97 3.64 -16.72
C LEU A 155 -1.57 3.62 -17.34
N ASP A 156 -1.33 4.53 -18.28
CA ASP A 156 -0.03 4.93 -18.81
C ASP A 156 0.08 6.46 -18.70
N PRO A 157 1.22 7.03 -18.27
CA PRO A 157 1.40 8.48 -18.18
C PRO A 157 1.26 9.24 -19.51
N LEU A 158 1.40 8.54 -20.65
CA LEU A 158 1.33 9.12 -21.99
C LEU A 158 -0.07 9.09 -22.59
N ASP A 159 -0.98 8.30 -22.00
CA ASP A 159 -2.36 8.16 -22.45
C ASP A 159 -3.28 9.21 -21.82
N GLU A 160 -4.44 9.44 -22.46
CA GLU A 160 -5.47 10.31 -21.91
C GLU A 160 -6.07 9.69 -20.64
N PRO A 161 -6.16 10.44 -19.53
CA PRO A 161 -6.63 9.87 -18.26
C PRO A 161 -8.13 9.65 -18.22
N TYR A 162 -8.52 8.70 -17.38
CA TYR A 162 -9.92 8.38 -17.13
C TYR A 162 -10.45 9.12 -15.91
N ARG A 163 -11.57 9.80 -16.08
CA ARG A 163 -12.21 10.51 -14.97
C ARG A 163 -12.82 9.52 -13.98
N LEU A 164 -12.49 9.67 -12.71
CA LEU A 164 -13.17 9.00 -11.62
C LEU A 164 -14.24 9.91 -11.01
N THR A 165 -15.30 9.30 -10.52
CA THR A 165 -16.40 9.95 -9.80
C THR A 165 -16.53 9.33 -8.43
N ARG A 166 -16.64 10.17 -7.41
CA ARG A 166 -16.88 9.75 -6.03
C ARG A 166 -18.33 9.27 -5.89
N GLU A 167 -18.51 8.02 -5.49
CA GLU A 167 -19.79 7.39 -5.17
C GLU A 167 -20.01 7.45 -3.65
N ARG A 168 -21.25 7.73 -3.23
CA ARG A 168 -21.68 7.80 -1.82
C ARG A 168 -22.37 6.52 -1.38
#